data_AF-A0A5Y4Q6I6-F1
#
_entry.id   AF-A0A5Y4Q6I6-F1
#
_cell.length_a   1.000
_cell.length_b   1.000
_cell.length_c   1.000
_cell.angle_alpha   90.00
_cell.angle_beta   90.00
_cell.angle_gamma   90.00
#
_symmetry.space_group_name_H-M   'P 1'
#
loop_
_entity.id
_entity.type
_entity.pdbx_description
1 polymer ?
#
loop_
_entity_poly.entity_id
_entity_poly.type
_entity_poly.pdbx_seq_one_letter_code
_entity_poly.pdbx_strand_id
1 'polypeptide(L)' 'MPTEQELISRTPQPATRASLARQMRENGLTLGGTVLVHSSLSSLGWVAGGPVAVIQALLDCVGPQGTIVMP' A
#
# COMPACT_ATOMS: atom_id res chain seq x y z
N MET A 1 -13.93 -0.72 13.39
CA MET A 1 -13.32 -0.05 12.23
C MET A 1 -13.19 1.42 12.58
N PRO A 2 -12.00 2.02 12.55
CA PRO A 2 -11.86 3.44 12.84
C PRO A 2 -12.61 4.28 11.80
N THR A 3 -13.11 5.43 12.20
CA THR A 3 -13.73 6.38 11.27
C THR A 3 -12.65 7.04 10.39
N GLU A 4 -13.04 7.58 9.25
CA GLU A 4 -12.10 8.31 8.39
C GLU A 4 -11.47 9.51 9.13
N GLN A 5 -12.26 10.22 9.94
CA GLN A 5 -11.78 11.34 10.75
C GLN A 5 -10.71 10.92 11.77
N GLU A 6 -10.86 9.74 12.40
CA GLU A 6 -9.85 9.18 13.30
C GLU A 6 -8.56 8.83 12.57
N LEU A 7 -8.66 8.29 11.36
CA LEU A 7 -7.49 7.98 10.52
C LEU A 7 -6.76 9.25 10.10
N ILE A 8 -7.47 10.28 9.65
CA ILE A 8 -6.88 11.58 9.26
C ILE A 8 -6.16 12.20 10.45
N SER A 9 -6.77 12.20 11.64
CA SER A 9 -6.21 12.83 12.83
C SER A 9 -4.89 12.21 13.31
N ARG A 10 -4.66 10.92 13.02
CA ARG A 10 -3.46 10.17 13.43
C ARG A 10 -2.43 10.01 12.31
N THR A 11 -2.69 10.57 11.13
CA THR A 11 -1.85 10.42 9.95
C THR A 11 -1.19 11.76 9.62
N PRO A 12 0.11 11.96 9.92
CA PRO A 12 0.77 13.25 9.69
C PRO A 12 0.76 13.69 8.23
N GLN A 13 0.86 12.72 7.32
CA GLN A 13 0.81 12.92 5.87
C GLN A 13 0.08 11.73 5.23
N PRO A 14 -0.81 11.96 4.25
CA PRO A 14 -1.52 10.89 3.58
C PRO A 14 -0.58 9.85 2.97
N ALA A 15 -0.92 8.58 3.16
CA ALA A 15 -0.39 7.55 2.28
C ALA A 15 -1.06 7.70 0.91
N THR A 16 -0.25 7.83 -0.13
CA THR A 16 -0.70 7.90 -1.53
C THR A 16 -0.16 6.69 -2.27
N ARG A 17 -0.73 6.38 -3.45
CA ARG A 17 -0.17 5.35 -4.35
C ARG A 17 1.34 5.53 -4.55
N ALA A 18 1.78 6.76 -4.80
CA ALA A 18 3.19 7.08 -5.04
C ALA A 18 4.07 6.88 -3.79
N SER A 19 3.62 7.35 -2.61
CA SER A 19 4.40 7.20 -1.38
C SER A 19 4.49 5.76 -0.94
N LEU A 20 3.41 4.99 -1.07
CA LEU A 20 3.37 3.55 -0.79
C LEU A 20 4.30 2.79 -1.73
N ALA A 21 4.21 3.02 -3.04
CA ALA A 21 5.08 2.33 -4.01
C ALA A 21 6.56 2.66 -3.80
N ARG A 22 6.89 3.90 -3.41
CA ARG A 22 8.26 4.27 -3.03
C ARG A 22 8.71 3.50 -1.80
N GLN A 23 7.93 3.51 -0.72
CA GLN A 23 8.26 2.81 0.53
C GLN A 23 8.41 1.31 0.31
N MET A 24 7.52 0.67 -0.46
CA MET A 24 7.60 -0.76 -0.75
C MET A 24 8.90 -1.13 -1.48
N ARG A 25 9.32 -0.31 -2.46
CA ARG A 25 10.61 -0.50 -3.16
C ARG A 25 11.81 -0.28 -2.23
N GLU A 26 11.76 0.73 -1.38
CA GLU A 26 12.79 0.97 -0.34
C GLU A 26 12.90 -0.20 0.64
N ASN A 27 11.80 -0.92 0.89
CA ASN A 27 11.77 -2.13 1.72
C ASN A 27 12.08 -3.42 0.94
N GLY A 28 12.53 -3.32 -0.32
CA GLY A 28 13.05 -4.45 -1.10
C GLY A 28 12.05 -5.10 -2.06
N LEU A 29 10.85 -4.54 -2.28
CA LEU A 29 9.95 -5.04 -3.31
C LEU A 29 10.46 -4.63 -4.70
N THR A 30 10.73 -5.61 -5.57
CA THR A 30 11.34 -5.40 -6.88
C THR A 30 10.42 -5.73 -8.04
N LEU A 31 10.71 -5.15 -9.20
CA LEU A 31 10.07 -5.48 -10.47
C LEU A 31 10.25 -6.97 -10.79
N GLY A 32 9.20 -7.64 -11.25
CA GLY A 32 9.17 -9.08 -11.54
C GLY A 32 9.15 -9.98 -10.31
N GLY A 33 9.08 -9.42 -9.10
CA GLY A 33 9.06 -10.19 -7.85
C GLY A 33 7.73 -10.89 -7.60
N THR A 34 7.78 -11.93 -6.76
CA THR A 34 6.59 -12.59 -6.18
C THR A 34 6.48 -12.20 -4.72
N VAL A 35 5.32 -11.67 -4.31
CA VAL A 35 5.07 -11.24 -2.93
C VAL A 35 3.76 -11.84 -2.40
N LEU A 36 3.82 -12.38 -1.18
CA LEU A 36 2.65 -12.74 -0.39
C LEU A 36 2.34 -11.57 0.55
N VAL A 37 1.14 -11.00 0.45
CA VAL A 37 0.74 -9.80 1.20
C VAL A 37 -0.36 -10.13 2.19
N HIS A 38 -0.11 -9.79 3.45
CA HIS A 38 -1.15 -9.61 4.46
C HIS A 38 -1.21 -8.13 4.83
N SER A 39 -2.39 -7.52 4.78
CA SER A 39 -2.53 -6.09 5.02
C SER A 39 -3.64 -5.79 6.03
N SER A 40 -3.38 -4.81 6.89
CA SER A 40 -4.40 -4.15 7.72
C SER A 40 -4.51 -2.69 7.28
N LEU A 41 -5.59 -2.34 6.57
CA LEU A 41 -5.73 -0.99 6.01
C LEU A 41 -5.77 0.08 7.10
N SER A 42 -6.40 -0.20 8.25
CA SER A 42 -6.45 0.73 9.37
C SER A 42 -5.09 0.97 10.03
N SER A 43 -4.15 0.02 9.94
CA SER A 43 -2.80 0.21 10.50
C SER A 43 -1.90 1.08 9.61
N LEU A 44 -2.28 1.30 8.34
CA LEU A 44 -1.58 2.20 7.43
C LEU A 44 -1.93 3.69 7.66
N GLY A 45 -2.93 3.98 8.49
CA GLY A 45 -3.47 5.33 8.65
C GLY A 45 -4.42 5.71 7.51
N TRP A 46 -4.51 7.01 7.21
CA TRP A 46 -5.35 7.50 6.11
C TRP A 46 -4.64 7.33 4.77
N VAL A 47 -5.27 6.58 3.87
CA VAL A 47 -4.80 6.33 2.50
C VAL A 47 -5.67 7.10 1.52
N ALA A 48 -5.07 8.03 0.78
CA ALA A 48 -5.73 8.72 -0.31
C ALA A 48 -6.04 7.71 -1.44
N GLY A 49 -7.31 7.39 -1.63
CA GLY A 49 -7.79 6.34 -2.54
C GLY A 49 -7.96 4.97 -1.90
N GLY A 50 -7.81 4.85 -0.57
CA GLY A 50 -8.17 3.67 0.21
C GLY A 50 -7.47 2.39 -0.26
N PRO A 51 -8.18 1.23 -0.24
CA PRO A 51 -7.59 -0.05 -0.65
C PRO A 51 -7.08 -0.06 -2.09
N VAL A 52 -7.75 0.65 -3.00
CA VAL A 52 -7.38 0.69 -4.43
C VAL A 52 -5.98 1.27 -4.60
N ALA A 53 -5.65 2.34 -3.88
CA ALA A 53 -4.32 2.95 -3.94
C ALA A 53 -3.22 1.99 -3.44
N VAL A 54 -3.51 1.14 -2.45
CA VAL A 54 -2.58 0.12 -1.95
C VAL A 54 -2.33 -0.96 -3.00
N ILE A 55 -3.40 -1.49 -3.59
CA ILE A 55 -3.30 -2.52 -4.63
C ILE A 55 -2.54 -1.98 -5.85
N GLN A 56 -2.86 -0.76 -6.29
CA GLN A 56 -2.14 -0.12 -7.39
C GLN A 56 -0.66 0.11 -7.08
N ALA A 57 -0.33 0.50 -5.84
CA ALA A 57 1.07 0.66 -5.43
C ALA A 57 1.84 -0.67 -5.47
N LEU A 58 1.23 -1.77 -5.02
CA LEU A 58 1.83 -3.11 -5.12
C LEU A 58 2.04 -3.52 -6.58
N LEU A 59 1.03 -3.33 -7.44
CA LEU A 59 1.12 -3.60 -8.88
C LEU A 59 2.21 -2.77 -9.56
N ASP A 60 2.38 -1.50 -9.19
CA ASP A 60 3.46 -0.65 -9.69
C ASP A 60 4.85 -1.17 -9.30
N CYS A 61 4.98 -1.77 -8.11
CA CYS A 61 6.25 -2.28 -7.63
C CYS A 61 6.66 -3.57 -8.32
N VAL A 62 5.75 -4.54 -8.42
CA VAL A 62 6.04 -5.86 -9.01
C VAL A 62 5.95 -5.83 -10.54
N GLY A 63 5.19 -4.89 -11.12
CA GLY A 63 4.99 -4.76 -12.54
C GLY A 63 4.21 -5.92 -13.18
N PRO A 64 4.06 -5.92 -14.52
CA PRO A 64 3.19 -6.85 -15.23
C PRO A 64 3.68 -8.31 -15.22
N GLN A 65 4.97 -8.55 -14.93
CA GLN A 65 5.57 -9.88 -14.86
C GLN A 65 5.70 -10.39 -13.41
N GLY A 66 5.37 -9.55 -12.43
CA GLY A 66 5.42 -9.93 -11.02
C GLY A 66 4.12 -10.60 -10.57
N THR A 67 4.15 -11.18 -9.37
CA THR A 67 3.02 -11.90 -8.79
C THR A 67 2.70 -11.37 -7.41
N ILE A 68 1.42 -11.11 -7.15
CA ILE A 68 0.90 -10.76 -5.82
C ILE A 68 -0.03 -11.90 -5.39
N VAL A 69 0.20 -12.43 -4.20
CA VAL A 69 -0.65 -13.42 -3.56
C VAL A 69 -1.24 -12.78 -2.30
N MET A 70 -2.54 -12.93 -2.08
CA MET A 70 -3.23 -12.47 -0.86
C MET A 70 -4.12 -13.59 -0.31
N PRO A 71 -4.04 -13.88 0.99
CA PRO A 71 -5.01 -14.71 1.70
C PRO A 71 -6.16 -13.90 2.32
#